data_AF-A0A5E7KH94-F1
#
_entry.id   AF-A0A5E7KH94-F1
#
_cell.length_a   1.000
_cell.length_b   1.000
_cell.length_c   1.000
_cell.angle_alpha   90.00
_cell.angle_beta   90.00
_cell.angle_gamma   90.00
#
_symmetry.space_group_name_H-M   'P 1'
#
loop_
_entity.id
_entity.type
_entity.pdbx_description
1 polymer ?
#
loop_
_entity_poly.entity_id
_entity_poly.type
_entity_poly.pdbx_seq_one_letter_code
_entity_poly.pdbx_strand_id
1 'polypeptide(L)' 'MADHYRAASDMVIKWTLSEARRCNVEIDEWFPSEAERQQLLAMLYLGKPKLYELGRLQKMEAWLSSQ' A
#
# COMPACT_ATOMS: atom_id res chain seq x y z
N MET A 1 6.28 6.21 16.82
CA MET A 1 5.88 4.87 16.32
C MET A 1 5.10 4.90 15.00
N ALA A 2 4.41 5.99 14.61
CA ALA A 2 3.51 6.00 13.44
C ALA A 2 4.16 6.30 12.08
N ASP A 3 5.42 6.78 12.06
CA ASP A 3 5.97 7.40 10.85
C ASP A 3 6.31 6.40 9.74
N HIS A 4 6.74 5.18 10.08
CA HIS A 4 7.13 4.17 9.08
C HIS A 4 5.91 3.56 8.37
N TYR A 5 4.79 3.33 9.07
CA TYR A 5 3.52 2.93 8.43
C TYR A 5 3.01 4.00 7.46
N ARG A 6 3.05 5.26 7.89
CA ARG A 6 2.63 6.39 7.06
C ARG A 6 3.54 6.53 5.83
N ALA A 7 4.84 6.44 6.03
CA ALA A 7 5.81 6.51 4.94
C ALA A 7 5.61 5.39 3.91
N ALA A 8 5.45 4.13 4.37
CA ALA A 8 5.18 3.00 3.48
C ALA A 8 3.84 3.16 2.75
N SER A 9 2.80 3.58 3.47
CA SER A 9 1.49 3.88 2.86
C SER A 9 1.61 4.94 1.77
N ASP A 10 2.27 6.07 2.06
CA ASP A 10 2.46 7.16 1.10
C ASP A 10 3.26 6.70 -0.13
N MET A 11 4.27 5.83 0.05
CA MET A 11 5.02 5.23 -1.06
C MET A 11 4.13 4.36 -1.95
N VAL A 12 3.32 3.49 -1.35
CA VAL A 12 2.37 2.64 -2.08
C VAL A 12 1.32 3.48 -2.80
N ILE A 13 0.78 4.52 -2.16
CA ILE A 13 -0.22 5.41 -2.77
C ILE A 13 0.39 6.20 -3.93
N LYS A 14 1.57 6.80 -3.75
CA LYS A 14 2.28 7.50 -4.83
C LYS A 14 2.57 6.58 -6.00
N TRP A 15 3.02 5.35 -5.73
CA TRP A 15 3.24 4.35 -6.76
C TRP A 15 1.95 3.97 -7.48
N THR A 16 0.86 3.74 -6.73
CA THR A 16 -0.46 3.38 -7.27
C THR A 16 -1.00 4.44 -8.22
N LEU A 17 -0.80 5.72 -7.88
CA LEU A 17 -1.21 6.86 -8.69
C LEU A 17 -0.30 7.11 -9.91
N SER A 18 0.91 6.55 -9.92
CA SER A 18 1.86 6.69 -11.02
C SER A 18 1.68 5.62 -12.11
N GLU A 19 2.38 5.79 -13.23
CA GLU A 19 2.50 4.77 -14.30
C GLU A 19 3.61 3.73 -14.04
N ALA A 20 4.33 3.83 -12.91
CA ALA A 20 5.41 2.89 -12.60
C ALA A 20 4.86 1.46 -12.45
N ARG A 21 5.56 0.48 -13.03
CA ARG A 21 5.13 -0.93 -13.01
C ARG A 21 5.45 -1.66 -11.72
N ARG A 22 6.51 -1.24 -11.00
CA ARG A 22 6.99 -1.89 -9.78
C ARG A 22 6.87 -0.96 -8.58
N CYS A 23 6.38 -1.49 -7.48
CA CYS A 23 6.46 -0.83 -6.17
C CYS A 23 7.78 -1.23 -5.51
N ASN A 24 8.41 -0.32 -4.79
CA ASN A 24 9.65 -0.61 -4.04
C ASN A 24 9.38 -1.05 -2.60
N VAL A 25 8.11 -1.16 -2.22
CA VAL A 25 7.70 -1.60 -0.89
C VAL A 25 7.53 -3.11 -0.97
N GLU A 26 8.24 -3.82 -0.10
CA GLU A 26 8.08 -5.26 0.14
C GLU A 26 7.53 -5.41 1.57
N ILE A 27 6.23 -5.69 1.70
CA ILE A 27 5.53 -5.70 3.00
C ILE A 27 6.19 -6.69 3.95
N ASP A 28 6.57 -7.86 3.44
CA ASP A 28 7.10 -8.95 4.25
C ASP A 28 8.49 -8.68 4.82
N GLU A 29 9.30 -7.89 4.12
CA GLU A 29 10.62 -7.44 4.56
C GLU A 29 10.51 -6.27 5.54
N TRP A 30 9.63 -5.30 5.25
CA TRP A 30 9.54 -4.05 6.01
C TRP A 30 8.70 -4.18 7.28
N PHE A 31 7.73 -5.08 7.29
CA PHE A 31 6.80 -5.34 8.40
C PHE A 31 6.78 -6.85 8.69
N PRO A 32 7.78 -7.37 9.42
CA PRO A 32 7.97 -8.81 9.57
C PRO A 32 6.88 -9.47 10.43
N SER A 33 6.23 -8.73 11.34
CA SER A 33 5.16 -9.30 12.17
C SER A 33 3.77 -9.09 11.57
N GLU A 34 2.88 -10.06 11.80
CA GLU A 34 1.50 -10.01 11.31
C GLU A 34 0.76 -8.75 11.80
N ALA A 35 0.95 -8.37 13.07
CA ALA A 35 0.31 -7.19 13.64
C ALA A 35 0.70 -5.90 12.89
N GLU A 36 1.98 -5.76 12.53
CA GLU A 36 2.47 -4.61 11.76
C GLU A 36 1.89 -4.61 10.35
N ARG A 37 1.85 -5.78 9.68
CA ARG A 37 1.23 -5.90 8.34
C ARG A 37 -0.24 -5.50 8.36
N GLN A 38 -1.00 -5.99 9.35
CA GLN A 38 -2.41 -5.63 9.50
C GLN A 38 -2.61 -4.12 9.71
N GLN A 39 -1.71 -3.49 10.46
CA GLN A 39 -1.76 -2.04 10.68
C GLN A 39 -1.47 -1.24 9.40
N LEU A 40 -0.52 -1.68 8.56
CA LEU A 40 -0.29 -1.09 7.23
C LEU A 40 -1.51 -1.28 6.32
N LEU A 41 -2.05 -2.50 6.25
CA LEU A 41 -3.22 -2.82 5.43
C LEU A 41 -4.41 -1.96 5.81
N ALA A 42 -4.67 -1.76 7.11
CA ALA A 42 -5.71 -0.86 7.60
C ALA A 42 -5.56 0.56 7.04
N MET A 43 -4.34 1.10 6.99
CA MET A 43 -4.08 2.42 6.42
C MET A 43 -4.34 2.47 4.91
N LEU A 44 -3.91 1.44 4.17
CA LEU A 44 -4.16 1.34 2.72
C LEU A 44 -5.65 1.19 2.40
N TYR A 45 -6.40 0.48 3.25
CA TYR A 45 -7.85 0.31 3.10
C TYR A 45 -8.61 1.64 3.14
N LEU A 46 -8.14 2.61 3.95
CA LEU A 46 -8.74 3.95 3.99
C LEU A 46 -8.62 4.69 2.65
N GLY A 47 -7.60 4.38 1.84
CA GLY A 47 -7.39 4.97 0.52
C GLY A 47 -8.24 4.37 -0.60
N LYS A 48 -8.83 3.17 -0.38
CA LYS A 48 -9.54 2.43 -1.44
C LYS A 48 -10.67 3.23 -2.12
N PRO A 49 -11.58 3.92 -1.40
CA PRO A 49 -12.65 4.67 -2.05
C PRO A 49 -12.10 5.71 -3.03
N LYS A 50 -11.03 6.42 -2.65
CA LYS A 50 -10.44 7.44 -3.52
C LYS A 50 -9.73 6.83 -4.73
N LEU A 51 -9.05 5.72 -4.54
CA LEU A 51 -8.41 5.00 -5.64
C LEU A 51 -9.42 4.39 -6.61
N TYR A 52 -10.60 4.01 -6.12
CA TYR A 52 -11.70 3.53 -6.95
C TYR A 52 -12.20 4.65 -7.88
N GLU A 53 -12.48 5.84 -7.32
CA GLU A 53 -12.86 7.02 -8.10
C GLU A 53 -11.84 7.38 -9.20
N LEU A 54 -10.55 7.17 -8.92
CA LEU A 54 -9.45 7.47 -9.84
C LEU A 54 -9.14 6.33 -10.83
N GLY A 55 -9.87 5.21 -10.78
CA GLY A 55 -9.61 4.03 -11.62
C GLY A 55 -8.27 3.34 -11.33
N ARG A 56 -7.69 3.57 -10.15
CA ARG A 56 -6.38 3.01 -9.73
C ARG A 56 -6.48 1.89 -8.70
N LEU A 57 -7.68 1.62 -8.17
CA LEU A 57 -7.88 0.60 -7.14
C LEU A 57 -7.34 -0.76 -7.56
N GLN A 58 -7.65 -1.21 -8.78
CA GLN A 58 -7.25 -2.53 -9.28
C GLN A 58 -5.72 -2.71 -9.29
N LYS A 59 -4.96 -1.64 -9.56
CA LYS A 59 -3.49 -1.68 -9.53
C LYS A 59 -2.96 -1.97 -8.12
N MET A 60 -3.52 -1.31 -7.12
CA MET A 60 -3.14 -1.53 -5.72
C MET A 60 -3.55 -2.93 -5.25
N GLU A 61 -4.76 -3.38 -5.58
CA GLU A 61 -5.24 -4.69 -5.18
C GLU A 61 -4.45 -5.83 -5.81
N ALA A 62 -4.12 -5.71 -7.10
CA ALA A 62 -3.27 -6.69 -7.78
C ALA A 62 -1.88 -6.80 -7.14
N TRP A 63 -1.29 -5.67 -6.74
CA TRP A 63 -0.01 -5.68 -6.02
C TRP A 63 -0.15 -6.28 -4.62
N LEU A 64 -1.17 -5.90 -3.84
CA LEU A 64 -1.42 -6.48 -2.53
C LEU A 64 -1.62 -8.00 -2.58
N SER A 65 -2.25 -8.53 -3.64
CA SER A 65 -2.38 -9.98 -3.83
C SER A 65 -1.09 -10.69 -4.25
N SER A 66 -0.06 -9.95 -4.67
CA SER A 66 1.25 -10.49 -5.04
C SER A 66 2.32 -10.35 -3.95
N GLN A 67 1.98 -9.70 -2.84
CA GLN A 67 2.86 -9.60 -1.67
C GLN A 67 2.89 -10.92 -0.90
#